data_AF-A0A6A5SI19-F1
#
_entry.id   AF-A0A6A5SI19-F1
#
_cell.length_a   1.000
_cell.length_b   1.000
_cell.length_c   1.000
_cell.angle_alpha   90.00
_cell.angle_beta   90.00
_cell.angle_gamma   90.00
#
_symmetry.space_group_name_H-M   'P 1'
#
loop_
_entity.id
_entity.type
_entity.pdbx_description
1 polymer ?
#
loop_
_entity_poly.entity_id
_entity_poly.type
_entity_poly.pdbx_seq_one_letter_code
_entity_poly.pdbx_strand_id
1 'polypeptide(L)'
;MLPWFVKVHDDMSTMEVPGMGSYAEIATAHQQLTAAPTSPSGHPNRYGGIKWAFPADVTPSYSSSISRAVSCQLRWDSPLVQAELQALFLDPERSA
;
A
#
# COMPACT_ATOMS: atom_id res chain seq x y z
N MET A 1 11.38 6.85 -9.64
CA MET A 1 11.38 5.59 -8.89
C MET A 1 10.16 4.81 -9.34
N LEU A 2 10.31 3.56 -9.76
CA LEU A 2 9.14 2.71 -10.04
C LEU A 2 8.50 2.30 -8.70
N PRO A 3 7.18 2.05 -8.64
CA PRO A 3 6.54 1.50 -7.46
C PRO A 3 7.21 0.16 -7.11
N TRP A 4 7.67 0.02 -5.87
CA TRP A 4 8.29 -1.19 -5.36
C TRP A 4 7.37 -1.80 -4.30
N PHE A 5 6.87 -3.00 -4.58
CA PHE A 5 6.10 -3.78 -3.60
C PHE A 5 7.03 -4.59 -2.70
N VAL A 6 6.86 -4.44 -1.38
CA VAL A 6 7.61 -5.16 -0.37
C VAL A 6 6.65 -5.93 0.53
N LYS A 7 7.03 -7.14 0.92
CA LYS A 7 6.23 -7.96 1.84
C LYS A 7 6.31 -7.40 3.26
N VAL A 8 5.14 -7.24 3.88
CA VAL A 8 4.99 -7.11 5.33
C VAL A 8 4.64 -8.49 5.87
N HIS A 9 5.37 -8.98 6.86
CA HIS A 9 5.07 -10.27 7.49
C HIS A 9 3.83 -10.18 8.37
N ASP A 10 3.28 -11.33 8.76
CA ASP A 10 2.02 -11.43 9.51
C ASP A 10 2.07 -10.73 10.88
N ASP A 11 3.26 -10.56 11.45
CA ASP A 11 3.48 -9.82 12.69
C ASP A 11 3.38 -8.29 12.52
N MET A 12 3.19 -7.79 11.30
CA MET A 12 3.10 -6.37 10.93
C MET A 12 4.30 -5.53 11.38
N SER A 13 5.42 -6.17 11.70
CA SER A 13 6.63 -5.53 12.24
C SER A 13 7.87 -5.92 11.45
N THR A 14 7.98 -7.18 11.06
CA THR A 14 9.06 -7.72 10.25
C THR A 14 8.79 -7.41 8.79
N MET A 15 9.79 -6.81 8.15
CA MET A 15 9.72 -6.43 6.75
C MET A 15 10.64 -7.32 5.90
N GLU A 16 10.35 -7.42 4.60
CA GLU A 16 11.08 -8.30 3.66
C GLU A 16 12.59 -8.06 3.61
N VAL A 17 13.03 -6.80 3.65
CA VAL A 17 14.44 -6.44 3.47
C VAL A 17 15.10 -6.17 4.84
N PRO A 18 16.13 -6.94 5.22
CA PRO A 18 16.88 -6.65 6.44
C PRO A 18 17.44 -5.22 6.44
N GLY A 19 17.10 -4.43 7.46
CA GLY A 19 17.56 -3.05 7.62
C GLY A 19 16.67 -1.98 6.96
N MET A 20 15.55 -2.34 6.33
CA MET A 20 14.54 -1.35 5.95
C MET A 20 13.79 -0.80 7.17
N GLY A 21 13.14 0.35 7.01
CA GLY A 21 12.26 0.91 8.04
C GLY A 21 11.06 -0.02 8.32
N SER A 22 10.59 -0.03 9.55
CA SER A 22 9.41 -0.81 9.94
C SER A 22 8.16 -0.35 9.20
N TYR A 23 7.15 -1.22 9.13
CA TYR A 23 5.85 -0.86 8.56
C TYR A 23 5.27 0.39 9.23
N ALA A 24 5.34 0.48 10.56
CA ALA A 24 4.83 1.61 11.31
C ALA A 24 5.52 2.94 10.95
N GLU A 25 6.86 2.94 10.89
CA GLU A 25 7.63 4.14 10.52
C GLU A 25 7.31 4.60 9.09
N ILE A 26 7.23 3.67 8.14
CA ILE A 26 6.90 3.98 6.74
C ILE A 26 5.46 4.48 6.63
N ALA A 27 4.51 3.85 7.32
CA ALA A 27 3.10 4.24 7.32
C ALA A 27 2.91 5.64 7.92
N THR A 28 3.56 5.95 9.04
CA THR A 28 3.53 7.29 9.64
C THR A 28 4.14 8.32 8.71
N ALA A 29 5.29 8.03 8.11
CA ALA A 29 5.93 8.94 7.15
C ALA A 29 5.00 9.23 5.95
N HIS A 30 4.31 8.20 5.43
CA HIS A 30 3.34 8.38 4.35
C HIS A 30 2.13 9.24 4.78
N GLN A 31 1.55 8.95 5.96
CA GLN A 31 0.40 9.70 6.49
C GLN A 31 0.75 11.17 6.76
N GLN A 32 1.96 11.44 7.23
CA GLN A 32 2.43 12.78 7.55
C GLN A 32 3.07 13.51 6.36
N LEU A 33 3.17 12.84 5.20
CA LEU A 33 3.86 13.37 4.02
C LEU A 33 5.32 13.77 4.31
N THR A 34 5.99 13.02 5.19
CA THR A 34 7.39 13.21 5.57
C THR A 34 8.29 12.14 4.96
N ALA A 35 9.60 12.37 4.97
CA ALA A 35 10.56 11.35 4.57
C ALA A 35 10.77 10.35 5.71
N ALA A 36 10.60 9.05 5.41
CA ALA A 36 10.99 7.99 6.34
C ALA A 36 12.52 8.03 6.59
N PRO A 37 12.98 7.71 7.81
CA PRO A 37 14.42 7.71 8.15
C PRO A 37 15.23 6.69 7.34
N THR A 38 14.60 5.58 6.96
CA THR A 38 15.23 4.49 6.21
C THR A 38 14.39 4.16 4.98
N SER A 39 15.01 3.96 3.82
CA SER A 39 14.30 3.56 2.62
C SER A 39 13.85 2.10 2.69
N PRO A 40 12.95 1.66 1.79
CA PRO A 40 12.64 0.25 1.60
C PRO A 40 13.86 -0.62 1.21
N SER A 41 14.94 -0.03 0.71
CA SER A 41 16.19 -0.73 0.41
C SER A 41 17.21 -0.74 1.57
N GLY A 42 16.84 -0.19 2.74
CA GLY A 42 17.73 -0.09 3.91
C GLY A 42 18.86 0.95 3.76
N HIS A 43 18.80 1.81 2.75
CA HIS A 43 19.81 2.82 2.48
C HIS A 43 19.22 4.23 2.65
N PRO A 44 20.02 5.24 3.04
CA PRO A 44 19.57 6.62 3.02
C PRO A 44 19.12 7.03 1.61
N ASN A 45 18.05 7.83 1.52
CA ASN A 45 17.58 8.31 0.23
C ASN A 45 18.68 9.16 -0.46
N ARG A 46 19.23 8.63 -1.56
CA ARG A 46 20.29 9.28 -2.33
C ARG A 46 19.81 10.37 -3.29
N TYR A 47 18.50 10.46 -3.52
CA TYR A 47 17.91 11.30 -4.56
C TYR A 47 17.41 12.66 -4.03
N GLY A 48 17.69 12.97 -2.76
CA GLY A 48 17.12 14.14 -2.08
C GLY A 48 15.65 13.93 -1.70
N GLY A 49 15.17 14.72 -0.75
CA GLY A 49 13.75 14.73 -0.38
C GLY A 49 12.89 15.31 -1.51
N ILE A 50 11.67 14.80 -1.65
CA ILE A 50 10.70 15.37 -2.59
C ILE A 50 10.39 16.80 -2.10
N LYS A 51 10.60 17.80 -2.95
CA LYS A 51 10.50 19.23 -2.59
C LYS A 51 9.06 19.71 -2.40
N TRP A 52 8.08 18.86 -2.66
CA TRP A 52 6.67 19.15 -2.58
C TRP A 52 5.97 18.03 -1.80
N ALA A 53 4.95 18.40 -1.04
CA ALA A 53 4.07 17.39 -0.44
C ALA A 53 3.48 16.52 -1.55
N PHE A 54 3.44 15.20 -1.36
CA PHE A 54 2.61 14.37 -2.22
C PHE A 54 1.17 14.87 -2.09
N PRO A 55 0.43 15.05 -3.20
CA PRO A 55 -0.97 15.41 -3.13
C PRO A 55 -1.69 14.36 -2.27
N ALA A 56 -2.51 14.84 -1.34
CA ALA A 56 -3.36 13.98 -0.51
C ALA A 56 -4.16 13.04 -1.42
N ASP A 57 -4.26 11.78 -0.97
CA ASP A 57 -4.90 10.64 -1.63
C ASP A 57 -5.86 11.00 -2.76
N VAL A 58 -5.33 11.11 -3.99
CA VAL A 58 -6.16 11.43 -5.15
C VAL A 58 -6.97 10.18 -5.45
N THR A 59 -8.27 10.22 -5.16
CA THR A 59 -9.19 9.14 -5.52
C THR A 59 -9.32 9.13 -7.04
N PRO A 60 -8.75 8.15 -7.76
CA PRO A 60 -8.85 8.13 -9.21
C PRO A 60 -10.33 7.93 -9.57
N SER A 61 -10.90 8.80 -10.40
CA SER A 61 -12.32 8.79 -10.76
C SER A 61 -12.81 7.48 -11.39
N TYR A 62 -11.89 6.63 -11.86
CA TYR A 62 -12.15 5.35 -12.51
C TYR A 62 -11.48 4.16 -11.81
N SER A 63 -11.31 4.21 -10.49
CA SER A 63 -10.74 3.10 -9.73
C SER A 63 -11.83 2.18 -9.19
N SER A 64 -11.72 0.89 -9.48
CA SER A 64 -12.53 -0.14 -8.84
C SER A 64 -12.19 -0.23 -7.35
N SER A 65 -13.06 -0.81 -6.53
CA SER A 65 -12.81 -0.99 -5.10
C SER A 65 -11.56 -1.84 -4.86
N ILE A 66 -11.34 -2.89 -5.67
CA ILE A 66 -10.10 -3.69 -5.64
C ILE A 66 -8.88 -2.83 -6.00
N SER A 67 -8.96 -2.02 -7.06
CA SER A 67 -7.86 -1.13 -7.47
C SER A 67 -7.49 -0.13 -6.35
N ARG A 68 -8.50 0.39 -5.66
CA ARG A 68 -8.33 1.24 -4.48
C ARG A 68 -7.70 0.48 -3.31
N ALA A 69 -8.06 -0.78 -3.10
CA ALA A 69 -7.44 -1.61 -2.06
C ALA A 69 -5.96 -1.89 -2.34
N VAL A 70 -5.60 -2.16 -3.60
CA VAL A 70 -4.19 -2.32 -4.03
C VAL A 70 -3.40 -1.04 -3.82
N SER A 71 -4.03 0.11 -4.00
CA SER A 71 -3.42 1.43 -3.77
C SER A 71 -3.49 1.88 -2.30
N CYS A 72 -3.86 0.98 -1.38
CA CYS A 72 -4.02 1.23 0.06
C CYS A 72 -5.05 2.33 0.41
N GLN A 73 -5.95 2.69 -0.50
CA GLN A 73 -7.04 3.65 -0.28
C GLN A 73 -8.26 3.00 0.37
N LEU A 74 -8.40 1.68 0.26
CA LEU A 74 -9.41 0.87 0.92
C LEU A 74 -8.76 -0.31 1.64
N ARG A 75 -9.38 -0.77 2.72
CA ARG A 75 -9.00 -2.02 3.36
C ARG A 75 -9.54 -3.19 2.54
N TRP A 76 -8.79 -4.30 2.49
CA TRP A 76 -9.23 -5.52 1.82
C TRP A 76 -10.51 -6.12 2.41
N ASP A 77 -10.75 -5.92 3.71
CA ASP A 77 -11.97 -6.36 4.41
C ASP A 77 -13.16 -5.39 4.25
N SER A 78 -13.00 -4.31 3.46
CA SER A 78 -14.10 -3.38 3.17
C SER A 78 -15.25 -4.11 2.45
N PRO A 79 -16.52 -3.87 2.81
CA PRO A 79 -17.67 -4.45 2.11
C PRO A 79 -17.66 -4.20 0.60
N LEU A 80 -17.15 -3.03 0.17
CA LEU A 80 -17.03 -2.67 -1.25
C LEU A 80 -16.03 -3.57 -1.99
N VAL A 81 -14.90 -3.87 -1.34
CA VAL A 81 -13.85 -4.73 -1.90
C VAL A 81 -14.32 -6.18 -1.93
N GLN A 82 -14.97 -6.64 -0.85
CA GLN A 82 -15.51 -8.00 -0.77
C GLN A 82 -16.61 -8.23 -1.81
N ALA A 83 -17.53 -7.28 -2.01
CA ALA A 83 -18.58 -7.40 -3.02
C ALA A 83 -18.01 -7.49 -4.44
N GLU A 84 -16.99 -6.69 -4.76
CA GLU A 84 -16.33 -6.76 -6.07
C GLU A 84 -15.55 -8.06 -6.26
N LEU A 85 -14.85 -8.54 -5.23
CA LEU A 85 -14.17 -9.84 -5.26
C LEU A 85 -15.15 -10.98 -5.50
N GLN A 86 -16.32 -10.95 -4.84
CA GLN A 86 -17.38 -11.93 -5.06
C GLN A 86 -17.89 -11.87 -6.51
N ALA A 87 -18.20 -10.68 -7.02
CA ALA A 87 -18.70 -10.52 -8.39
C ALA A 87 -17.70 -10.99 -9.46
N LEU A 88 -16.39 -10.85 -9.23
CA LEU A 88 -15.37 -11.20 -10.22
C LEU A 88 -14.85 -12.64 -10.12
N PHE A 89 -14.79 -13.21 -8.92
CA PHE A 89 -14.11 -14.48 -8.68
C PHE A 89 -15.01 -15.60 -8.15
N LEU A 90 -16.23 -15.31 -7.73
CA LEU A 90 -17.19 -16.32 -7.31
C LEU A 90 -18.22 -16.55 -8.43
N ASP A 91 -18.00 -17.64 -9.16
CA ASP A 91 -18.90 -18.15 -10.18
C ASP A 91 -20.09 -18.86 -9.49
N PRO A 92 -21.35 -18.42 -9.68
CA PRO A 92 -22.50 -19.07 -9.06
C PRO A 92 -22.67 -20.53 -9.51
N GLU A 93 -22.19 -20.87 -10.71
CA GLU A 93 -22.33 -22.20 -11.34
C GLU A 93 -21.32 -23.24 -10.84
N ARG A 94 -20.30 -22.84 -10.05
CA ARG A 94 -19.22 -23.74 -9.60
C ARG A 94 -19.41 -24.25 -8.16
N SER A 95 -20.53 -23.90 -7.52
CA SER A 95 -20.86 -24.26 -6.15
C SER A 95 -22.05 -25.24 -6.02
N ALA A 96 -22.49 -25.84 -7.13
CA ALA A 96 -23.53 -26.88 -7.17
C ALA A 96 -22.93 -28.28 -7.34
#